data_AF-A0A850CPB7-F1
#
_entry.id   AF-A0A850CPB7-F1
#
_cell.length_a   1.000
_cell.length_b   1.000
_cell.length_c   1.000
_cell.angle_alpha   90.00
_cell.angle_beta   90.00
_cell.angle_gamma   90.00
#
_symmetry.space_group_name_H-M   'P 1'
#
loop_
_entity.id
_entity.type
_entity.pdbx_description
1 polymer ?
#
loop_
_entity_poly.entity_id
_entity_poly.type
_entity_poly.pdbx_seq_one_letter_code
_entity_poly.pdbx_strand_id
1 'polypeptide(L)' 'MSAEWRYATVTGTSPLRIRFDGDDDPLDVTPEHLGTAPPLGSRVWVQMTTGAPIIHGVIT' A
#
# COMPACT_ATOMS: atom_id res chain seq x y z
N MET A 1 -15.33 15.01 -0.78
CA MET A 1 -14.05 14.65 -0.13
C MET A 1 -13.09 14.29 -1.24
N SER A 2 -11.93 14.96 -1.33
CA SER A 2 -10.85 14.54 -2.22
C SER A 2 -10.25 13.25 -1.68
N ALA A 3 -9.99 12.27 -2.54
CA ALA A 3 -9.22 11.09 -2.13
C ALA A 3 -7.80 11.54 -1.77
N GLU A 4 -7.30 11.13 -0.60
CA GLU A 4 -5.90 11.32 -0.23
C GLU A 4 -5.07 10.19 -0.84
N TRP A 5 -3.93 10.55 -1.42
CA TRP A 5 -3.03 9.64 -2.13
C TRP A 5 -1.66 9.66 -1.46
N ARG A 6 -1.11 8.47 -1.21
CA ARG A 6 0.22 8.30 -0.62
C ARG A 6 1.03 7.26 -1.40
N TYR A 7 2.34 7.36 -1.29
CA TYR A 7 3.26 6.34 -1.77
C TYR A 7 3.69 5.43 -0.63
N ALA A 8 3.91 4.15 -0.93
CA ALA A 8 4.35 3.17 0.04
C ALA A 8 5.28 2.13 -0.59
N THR A 9 6.00 1.40 0.26
CA THR A 9 6.80 0.23 -0.13
C THR A 9 6.16 -1.04 0.42
N VAL A 10 6.08 -2.09 -0.41
CA VAL A 10 5.58 -3.41 0.02
C VAL A 10 6.61 -4.07 0.93
N THR A 11 6.21 -4.40 2.16
CA THR A 11 7.07 -4.98 3.20
C THR A 11 6.71 -6.43 3.56
N GLY A 12 5.60 -6.95 3.03
CA GLY A 12 5.20 -8.35 3.18
C GLY A 12 4.16 -8.74 2.15
N THR A 13 4.07 -10.02 1.79
CA THR A 13 3.16 -10.53 0.74
C THR A 13 2.19 -11.60 1.23
N SER A 14 2.30 -12.06 2.49
CA SER A 14 1.40 -13.06 3.10
C SER A 14 1.39 -12.93 4.63
N PRO A 15 0.57 -12.02 5.21
CA PRO A 15 -0.36 -11.12 4.55
C PRO A 15 0.34 -9.95 3.84
N LEU A 16 -0.37 -9.26 2.94
CA LEU A 16 0.15 -8.06 2.28
C LEU A 16 0.38 -6.96 3.33
N ARG A 17 1.56 -6.35 3.31
CA ARG A 17 1.96 -5.25 4.19
C ARG A 17 2.65 -4.18 3.38
N ILE A 18 2.41 -2.93 3.75
CA ILE A 18 3.06 -1.77 3.16
C ILE A 18 3.60 -0.87 4.27
N ARG A 19 4.64 -0.11 3.99
CA ARG A 19 5.10 1.00 4.83
C ARG A 19 5.03 2.26 4.00
N PHE A 20 4.32 3.28 4.48
CA PHE A 20 4.23 4.54 3.75
C PHE A 20 5.59 5.26 3.74
N ASP A 21 5.82 6.04 2.69
CA ASP A 21 7.03 6.84 2.60
C ASP A 21 7.06 7.88 3.72
N GLY A 22 8.15 7.88 4.49
CA GLY A 22 8.33 8.74 5.67
C GLY A 22 7.89 8.11 7.00
N ASP A 23 7.18 6.98 6.97
CA ASP A 23 6.81 6.25 8.18
C ASP A 23 7.93 5.25 8.53
N ASP A 24 8.18 5.08 9.83
CA ASP A 24 9.18 4.15 10.36
C ASP A 24 8.67 2.70 10.35
N ASP A 25 7.41 2.50 10.73
CA ASP A 25 6.79 1.19 10.87
C ASP A 25 5.84 0.85 9.71
N PRO A 26 5.72 -0.44 9.32
CA PRO A 26 4.68 -0.87 8.40
C PRO A 26 3.27 -0.59 8.92
N LEU A 27 2.34 -0.40 7.99
CA LEU A 27 0.92 -0.31 8.29
C LEU A 27 0.42 -1.64 8.87
N ASP A 28 -0.23 -1.57 10.03
CA ASP A 28 -0.77 -2.75 10.74
C ASP A 28 -1.97 -3.41 10.02
N VAL A 29 -2.61 -2.68 9.11
CA VAL A 29 -3.76 -3.13 8.32
C VAL A 29 -3.29 -3.71 6.99
N THR A 30 -3.86 -4.85 6.59
CA THR A 30 -3.67 -5.41 5.24
C THR A 30 -4.37 -4.51 4.21
N PRO A 31 -3.65 -3.90 3.25
CA PRO A 31 -4.27 -3.13 2.19
C PRO A 31 -5.03 -4.03 1.22
N GLU A 32 -6.05 -3.46 0.59
CA GLU A 32 -6.72 -4.08 -0.56
C GLU A 32 -5.91 -3.86 -1.84
N HIS A 33 -6.12 -4.74 -2.81
CA HIS A 33 -5.54 -4.61 -4.14
C HIS A 33 -6.45 -5.31 -5.16
N LEU A 34 -6.52 -4.77 -6.36
CA LEU A 34 -7.29 -5.36 -7.46
C LEU A 34 -6.32 -6.03 -8.42
N GLY A 35 -6.16 -7.36 -8.30
CA GLY A 35 -5.35 -8.16 -9.21
C GLY A 35 -4.26 -8.97 -8.52
N THR A 36 -3.07 -9.02 -9.11
CA THR A 36 -1.92 -9.74 -8.54
C THR A 36 -1.25 -8.89 -7.48
N ALA A 37 -0.97 -9.49 -6.32
CA ALA A 37 -0.24 -8.84 -5.23
C ALA A 37 1.11 -8.28 -5.72
N PRO A 38 1.41 -7.00 -5.46
CA PRO A 38 2.73 -6.44 -5.75
C PRO A 38 3.84 -7.24 -5.07
N PRO A 39 4.99 -7.46 -5.75
CA PRO A 39 6.14 -8.12 -5.14
C PRO A 39 6.69 -7.36 -3.93
N LEU A 40 7.33 -8.08 -3.01
CA LEU A 40 8.08 -7.48 -1.89
C LEU A 40 9.10 -6.44 -2.38
N GLY A 41 9.19 -5.30 -1.69
CA GLY A 41 10.08 -4.19 -2.03
C GLY A 41 9.56 -3.27 -3.13
N SER A 42 8.43 -3.60 -3.78
CA SER A 42 7.85 -2.73 -4.80
C SER A 42 7.34 -1.44 -4.19
N ARG A 43 7.58 -0.31 -4.89
CA ARG A 43 6.96 0.96 -4.54
C ARG A 43 5.59 1.06 -5.20
N VAL A 44 4.58 1.49 -4.46
CA VAL A 44 3.17 1.50 -4.89
C VAL A 44 2.53 2.86 -4.64
N TRP A 45 1.50 3.18 -5.43
CA TRP A 45 0.61 4.30 -5.17
C TRP A 45 -0.70 3.81 -4.54
N VAL A 46 -1.09 4.48 -3.45
CA VAL A 46 -2.10 4.00 -2.52
C VAL A 46 -3.17 5.07 -2.33
N GLN A 47 -4.42 4.67 -2.44
CA GLN A 47 -5.57 5.50 -2.11
C GLN A 47 -5.95 5.28 -0.65
N MET A 48 -5.97 6.36 0.14
CA MET A 48 -6.47 6.33 1.51
C MET A 48 -8.01 6.29 1.49
N THR A 49 -8.58 5.35 2.24
CA THR A 49 -10.02 5.22 2.43
C THR A 49 -10.35 5.24 3.92
N THR A 50 -11.64 5.28 4.28
CA THR A 50 -12.08 5.13 5.68
C THR A 50 -11.87 3.71 6.22
N GLY A 51 -11.61 2.73 5.34
CA GLY A 51 -11.33 1.34 5.69
C GLY A 51 -9.87 0.96 5.40
N ALA A 52 -9.66 -0.21 4.79
CA ALA A 52 -8.34 -0.59 4.33
C ALA A 52 -7.91 0.30 3.14
N PRO A 53 -6.65 0.78 3.11
CA PRO A 53 -6.16 1.50 1.95
C PRO A 53 -6.07 0.59 0.74
N ILE A 54 -6.25 1.15 -0.45
CA ILE A 54 -6.28 0.40 -1.71
C ILE A 54 -5.01 0.67 -2.49
N ILE A 55 -4.26 -0.38 -2.84
CA ILE A 55 -3.14 -0.31 -3.75
C ILE A 55 -3.67 -0.30 -5.18
N HIS A 56 -3.34 0.74 -5.95
CA HIS A 56 -3.77 0.87 -7.34
C HIS A 56 -2.70 0.43 -8.35
N GLY A 57 -1.44 0.30 -7.94
CA GLY A 57 -0.39 -0.18 -8.83
C GLY A 57 1.03 0.02 -8.31
N VAL A 58 1.98 -0.53 -9.05
CA VAL A 58 3.43 -0.39 -8.81
C VAL A 58 3.97 0.80 -9.62
N ILE A 59 4.91 1.53 -9.05
CA ILE A 59 5.65 2.60 -9.71
C ILE A 59 7.02 2.06 -10.09
N THR A 60 7.32 2.05 -11.39
CA THR A 60 8.62 1.73 -11.97
C THR A 60 9.55 2.93 -11.98
#